data_AF-A0A7N0RGD0-F1
#
_entry.id   AF-A0A7N0RGD0-F1
#
_cell.length_a   1.000
_cell.length_b   1.000
_cell.length_c   1.000
_cell.angle_alpha   90.00
_cell.angle_beta   90.00
_cell.angle_gamma   90.00
#
_symmetry.space_group_name_H-M   'P 1'
#
loop_
_entity.id
_entity.type
_entity.pdbx_description
1 polymer ?
#
loop_
_entity_poly.entity_id
_entity_poly.type
_entity_poly.pdbx_seq_one_letter_code
_entity_poly.pdbx_strand_id
1 'polypeptide(L)'
;MEAGARVFIPVSVAESRVSKRFDCIPSATLYPNADEIRYLQRLVLFRDSAIIVLNKPPKLPVKGNLPVHNSMDALAAAALSYDYEEGPQMVHRLDKESSGIILMGRTKDSTSHLQMLFRDMGKSQSRVKVWSDACRGMSQKYWALVIGAPKEKEGLIDAPLTKVLLDEGKTERVILAHISGLELSQKAVTEYRVLGPTINGCSWIELRPLTCRKHQLRVHCAEALGTPIVGDYKYGWFVHKRWKQTRQVDVEPISGKPYKLRRPEGIEFQKGSVLSKVPLLHLHCRELVLPNIAKFLPALDGPLSGHAELESFKPDHLRFVASMPSHMKISWNLMSSYLV
;
A
#
# COMPACT_ATOMS: atom_id res chain seq x y z
N MET A 1 19.48 27.79 -30.11
CA MET A 1 18.01 27.96 -30.10
C MET A 1 17.73 29.44 -29.97
N GLU A 2 16.91 29.99 -30.85
CA GLU A 2 16.50 31.39 -30.79
C GLU A 2 15.51 31.62 -29.64
N ALA A 3 15.55 32.81 -29.04
CA ALA A 3 14.60 33.20 -28.00
C ALA A 3 13.18 33.21 -28.57
N GLY A 4 12.27 32.39 -28.00
CA GLY A 4 10.88 32.27 -28.45
C GLY A 4 10.53 30.96 -29.17
N ALA A 5 11.49 30.08 -29.42
CA ALA A 5 11.22 28.77 -30.04
C ALA A 5 10.42 27.86 -29.09
N ARG A 6 9.24 27.38 -29.55
CA ARG A 6 8.43 26.39 -28.84
C ARG A 6 8.96 24.99 -29.12
N VAL A 7 9.50 24.33 -28.09
CA VAL A 7 10.00 22.96 -28.18
C VAL A 7 8.94 22.00 -27.60
N PHE A 8 8.49 21.05 -28.42
CA PHE A 8 7.60 19.98 -27.97
C PHE A 8 8.43 18.88 -27.31
N ILE A 9 8.27 18.74 -26.00
CA ILE A 9 8.98 17.75 -25.20
C ILE A 9 8.12 16.48 -25.13
N PRO A 10 8.66 15.28 -25.42
CA PRO A 10 7.95 14.03 -25.26
C PRO A 10 7.42 13.87 -23.83
N VAL A 11 6.22 13.30 -23.67
CA VAL A 11 5.60 13.05 -22.35
C VAL A 11 6.55 12.28 -21.42
N SER A 12 7.35 11.36 -21.97
CA SER A 12 8.38 10.60 -21.22
C SER A 12 9.48 11.48 -20.60
N VAL A 13 9.84 12.60 -21.23
CA VAL A 13 10.85 13.55 -20.73
C VAL A 13 10.23 14.55 -19.73
N ALA A 14 8.94 14.88 -19.90
CA ALA A 14 8.19 15.62 -18.88
C ALA A 14 8.00 14.76 -17.62
N GLU A 15 7.64 13.49 -17.77
CA GLU A 15 7.54 12.52 -16.69
C GLU A 15 8.90 12.25 -16.04
N SER A 16 10.02 12.22 -16.79
CA SER A 16 11.36 12.05 -16.20
C SER A 16 11.82 13.26 -15.37
N ARG A 17 11.43 14.49 -15.74
CA ARG A 17 11.63 15.69 -14.90
C ARG A 17 10.78 15.66 -13.64
N VAL A 18 9.54 15.18 -13.72
CA VAL A 18 8.72 14.88 -12.53
C VAL A 18 9.39 13.77 -11.71
N SER A 19 10.02 12.79 -12.38
CA SER A 19 10.67 11.66 -11.72
C SER A 19 11.92 12.06 -10.93
N LYS A 20 12.68 13.05 -11.40
CA LYS A 20 13.82 13.65 -10.66
C LYS A 20 13.39 14.42 -9.41
N ARG A 21 12.11 14.78 -9.25
CA ARG A 21 11.59 15.41 -8.02
C ARG A 21 11.24 14.41 -6.93
N PHE A 22 11.27 13.11 -7.18
CA PHE A 22 11.09 12.09 -6.13
C PHE A 22 12.34 11.86 -5.27
N ASP A 23 13.46 12.54 -5.57
CA ASP A 23 14.74 12.30 -4.89
C ASP A 23 14.94 13.09 -3.60
N CYS A 24 14.02 13.97 -3.22
CA CYS A 24 14.01 14.59 -1.89
C CYS A 24 12.60 14.49 -1.31
N ILE A 25 12.38 13.48 -0.45
CA ILE A 25 11.34 13.59 0.57
C ILE A 25 11.64 14.90 1.30
N PRO A 26 10.75 15.88 1.26
CA PRO A 26 11.10 17.19 1.78
C PRO A 26 11.41 17.12 3.28
N SER A 27 12.36 17.94 3.73
CA SER A 27 12.80 17.99 5.12
C SER A 27 11.70 18.63 5.97
N ALA A 28 10.82 17.81 6.54
CA ALA A 28 9.73 18.28 7.38
C ALA A 28 10.30 18.84 8.68
N THR A 29 10.44 20.15 8.70
CA THR A 29 10.45 20.93 9.94
C THR A 29 9.01 20.91 10.49
N LEU A 30 8.77 21.32 11.74
CA LEU A 30 7.41 21.53 12.29
C LEU A 30 6.53 22.42 11.39
N TYR A 31 7.16 23.19 10.49
CA TYR A 31 6.56 24.07 9.52
C TYR A 31 6.86 23.55 8.11
N PRO A 32 5.94 22.83 7.46
CA PRO A 32 6.17 22.38 6.10
C PRO A 32 6.25 23.57 5.14
N ASN A 33 7.16 23.50 4.18
CA ASN A 33 7.24 24.55 3.14
C ASN A 33 6.04 24.48 2.17
N ALA A 34 5.84 25.53 1.37
CA ALA A 34 4.71 25.59 0.44
C ALA A 34 4.72 24.44 -0.59
N ASP A 35 5.89 23.97 -1.00
CA ASP A 35 6.04 22.87 -1.96
C ASP A 35 5.65 21.51 -1.35
N GLU A 36 5.96 21.30 -0.07
CA GLU A 36 5.55 20.14 0.75
C GLU A 36 4.05 20.05 0.88
N ILE A 37 3.42 21.17 1.27
CA ILE A 37 1.98 21.29 1.39
C ILE A 37 1.34 20.98 0.04
N ARG A 38 1.81 21.63 -1.03
CA ARG A 38 1.30 21.39 -2.39
C ARG A 38 1.53 19.96 -2.86
N TYR A 39 2.61 19.31 -2.43
CA TYR A 39 2.87 17.91 -2.72
C TYR A 39 1.86 17.01 -2.03
N LEU A 40 1.63 17.19 -0.73
CA LEU A 40 0.64 16.40 0.01
C LEU A 40 -0.79 16.59 -0.52
N GLN A 41 -1.16 17.83 -0.85
CA GLN A 41 -2.48 18.11 -1.42
C GLN A 41 -2.72 17.36 -2.74
N ARG A 42 -1.67 17.12 -3.54
CA ARG A 42 -1.76 16.29 -4.77
C ARG A 42 -1.94 14.80 -4.49
N LEU A 43 -1.61 14.33 -3.29
CA LEU A 43 -1.82 12.93 -2.90
C LEU A 43 -3.25 12.67 -2.42
N VAL A 44 -4.04 13.71 -2.15
CA VAL A 44 -5.43 13.58 -1.70
C VAL A 44 -6.28 12.97 -2.82
N LEU A 45 -6.79 11.76 -2.57
CA LEU A 45 -7.74 11.07 -3.44
C LEU A 45 -9.17 11.49 -3.15
N PHE A 46 -9.48 11.72 -1.88
CA PHE A 46 -10.82 12.07 -1.42
C PHE A 46 -10.76 12.82 -0.09
N ARG A 47 -11.75 13.71 0.10
CA ARG A 47 -11.97 14.46 1.33
C ARG A 47 -13.47 14.73 1.48
N ASP A 48 -14.02 14.43 2.64
CA ASP A 48 -15.34 14.88 3.08
C ASP A 48 -15.23 15.51 4.48
N SER A 49 -16.35 15.68 5.21
CA SER A 49 -16.36 16.24 6.57
C SER A 49 -15.71 15.35 7.63
N ALA A 50 -15.60 14.03 7.41
CA ALA A 50 -15.13 13.07 8.40
C ALA A 50 -13.74 12.50 8.10
N ILE A 51 -13.39 12.31 6.83
CA ILE A 51 -12.19 11.58 6.41
C ILE A 51 -11.38 12.28 5.31
N ILE A 52 -10.10 11.97 5.28
CA ILE A 52 -9.18 12.27 4.18
C ILE A 52 -8.51 10.97 3.73
N VAL A 53 -8.53 10.73 2.43
CA VAL A 53 -7.88 9.57 1.79
C VAL A 53 -6.70 10.06 0.98
N LEU A 54 -5.52 9.51 1.24
CA LEU A 54 -4.29 9.86 0.52
C LEU A 54 -3.73 8.64 -0.23
N ASN A 55 -3.05 8.88 -1.35
CA ASN A 55 -2.19 7.89 -2.00
C ASN A 55 -0.74 8.05 -1.54
N LYS A 56 -0.32 7.26 -0.55
CA LYS A 56 1.04 7.34 0.01
C LYS A 56 2.08 6.86 -1.01
N PRO A 57 3.13 7.66 -1.30
CA PRO A 57 4.27 7.19 -2.09
C PRO A 57 5.11 6.18 -1.29
N PRO A 58 5.89 5.32 -1.97
CA PRO A 58 6.87 4.46 -1.30
C PRO A 58 7.95 5.31 -0.58
N LYS A 59 8.64 4.71 0.40
CA LYS A 59 9.72 5.31 1.23
C LYS A 59 9.33 6.45 2.18
N LEU A 60 8.10 6.96 2.12
CA LEU A 60 7.60 7.93 3.09
C LEU A 60 7.13 7.22 4.38
N PRO A 61 7.73 7.46 5.56
CA PRO A 61 7.26 6.89 6.81
C PRO A 61 5.95 7.55 7.25
N VAL A 62 5.03 6.72 7.75
CA VAL A 62 3.71 7.19 8.19
C VAL A 62 3.76 7.89 9.54
N LYS A 63 4.54 7.34 10.48
CA LYS A 63 4.75 7.90 11.82
C LYS A 63 6.24 8.11 12.05
N GLY A 64 6.60 9.27 12.59
CA GLY A 64 7.98 9.61 12.90
C GLY A 64 8.46 8.87 14.15
N ASN A 65 9.69 8.38 14.10
CA ASN A 65 10.46 8.03 15.29
C ASN A 65 11.54 9.11 15.41
N LEU A 66 11.69 9.75 16.57
CA LEU A 66 12.79 10.71 16.79
C LEU A 66 14.14 10.04 16.45
N PRO A 67 15.01 10.66 15.62
CA PRO A 67 15.04 12.05 15.14
C PRO A 67 14.46 12.26 13.72
N VAL A 68 13.72 11.29 13.18
CA VAL A 68 13.11 11.39 11.84
C VAL A 68 11.88 12.30 11.91
N HIS A 69 12.09 13.59 11.71
CA HIS A 69 11.03 14.61 11.64
C HIS A 69 10.17 14.50 10.37
N ASN A 70 10.57 13.68 9.38
CA ASN A 70 9.92 13.55 8.07
C ASN A 70 8.83 12.48 8.03
N SER A 71 7.76 12.64 8.82
CA SER A 71 6.64 11.70 8.82
C SER A 71 5.34 12.29 8.27
N MET A 72 4.56 11.42 7.64
CA MET A 72 3.34 11.86 6.95
C MET A 72 2.27 12.34 7.92
N ASP A 73 2.24 11.85 9.16
CA ASP A 73 1.34 12.33 10.21
C ASP A 73 1.57 13.82 10.54
N ALA A 74 2.81 14.22 10.79
CA ALA A 74 3.17 15.60 11.10
C ALA A 74 2.90 16.53 9.90
N LEU A 75 3.30 16.10 8.70
CA LEU A 75 3.07 16.87 7.48
C LEU A 75 1.57 17.02 7.16
N ALA A 76 0.78 15.95 7.32
CA ALA A 76 -0.66 16.00 7.08
C ALA A 76 -1.38 16.87 8.10
N ALA A 77 -1.01 16.78 9.38
CA ALA A 77 -1.58 17.61 10.43
C ALA A 77 -1.36 19.11 10.18
N ALA A 78 -0.21 19.48 9.62
CA ALA A 78 0.10 20.88 9.30
C ALA A 78 -0.48 21.35 7.94
N ALA A 79 -0.55 20.47 6.95
CA ALA A 79 -0.88 20.85 5.56
C ALA A 79 -2.36 20.66 5.18
N LEU A 80 -3.11 19.82 5.93
CA LEU A 80 -4.41 19.30 5.51
C LEU A 80 -5.53 19.55 6.54
N SER A 81 -5.41 20.55 7.41
CA SER A 81 -6.46 20.88 8.39
C SER A 81 -7.77 21.31 7.74
N TYR A 82 -7.71 22.00 6.59
CA TYR A 82 -8.87 22.38 5.77
C TYR A 82 -10.03 22.94 6.61
N ASP A 83 -9.82 24.10 7.23
CA ASP A 83 -10.83 24.83 8.01
C ASP A 83 -11.17 24.24 9.39
N TYR A 84 -10.44 23.20 9.84
CA TYR A 84 -10.49 22.72 11.23
C TYR A 84 -9.31 23.27 12.05
N GLU A 85 -9.52 23.48 13.35
CA GLU A 85 -8.48 23.90 14.30
C GLU A 85 -7.38 22.84 14.45
N GLU A 86 -7.77 21.57 14.47
CA GLU A 86 -6.86 20.44 14.55
C GLU A 86 -6.69 19.78 13.18
N GLY A 87 -5.45 19.40 12.87
CA GLY A 87 -5.13 18.65 11.66
C GLY A 87 -5.64 17.20 11.70
N PRO A 88 -5.75 16.54 10.53
CA PRO A 88 -6.24 15.17 10.46
C PRO A 88 -5.32 14.17 11.18
N GLN A 89 -5.93 13.16 11.79
CA GLN A 89 -5.25 12.14 12.58
C GLN A 89 -5.18 10.78 11.86
N MET A 90 -4.10 10.07 12.13
CA MET A 90 -3.86 8.74 11.54
C MET A 90 -4.79 7.67 12.11
N VAL A 91 -5.45 6.94 11.21
CA VAL A 91 -6.33 5.82 11.56
C VAL A 91 -5.61 4.49 11.52
N HIS A 92 -4.90 4.23 10.42
CA HIS A 92 -4.16 3.00 10.21
C HIS A 92 -2.78 3.31 9.66
N ARG A 93 -1.92 2.29 9.62
CA ARG A 93 -0.54 2.46 9.15
C ARG A 93 -0.31 1.65 7.89
N LEU A 94 0.61 2.16 7.09
CA LEU A 94 1.23 1.45 5.99
C LEU A 94 2.74 1.43 6.26
N ASP A 95 3.42 0.35 5.86
CA ASP A 95 4.87 0.28 6.01
C ASP A 95 5.54 1.41 5.22
N LYS A 96 6.71 1.86 5.69
CA LYS A 96 7.51 2.90 5.02
C LYS A 96 7.72 2.60 3.54
N GLU A 97 8.10 1.36 3.23
CA GLU A 97 8.41 0.91 1.87
C GLU A 97 7.17 0.66 1.00
N SER A 98 6.02 0.37 1.62
CA SER A 98 4.75 0.14 0.92
C SER A 98 4.16 1.44 0.37
N SER A 99 3.34 1.35 -0.66
CA SER A 99 2.64 2.49 -1.27
C SER A 99 1.12 2.28 -1.30
N GLY A 100 0.34 3.31 -1.61
CA GLY A 100 -1.10 3.20 -1.84
C GLY A 100 -1.96 3.87 -0.79
N ILE A 101 -3.22 3.44 -0.71
CA ILE A 101 -4.26 4.11 0.06
C ILE A 101 -3.94 4.13 1.55
N ILE A 102 -4.06 5.32 2.14
CA ILE A 102 -4.03 5.55 3.57
C ILE A 102 -5.14 6.52 3.99
N LEU A 103 -5.78 6.21 5.12
CA LEU A 103 -6.93 6.93 5.64
C LEU A 103 -6.56 7.72 6.89
N MET A 104 -7.09 8.93 6.97
CA MET A 104 -7.00 9.82 8.11
C MET A 104 -8.41 10.30 8.51
N GLY A 105 -8.65 10.44 9.81
CA GLY A 105 -9.86 11.06 10.34
C GLY A 105 -9.65 12.56 10.51
N ARG A 106 -10.66 13.36 10.19
CA ARG A 106 -10.62 14.83 10.32
C ARG A 106 -11.04 15.31 11.70
N THR A 107 -11.82 14.51 12.42
CA THR A 107 -12.31 14.80 13.77
C THR A 107 -11.88 13.71 14.76
N LYS A 108 -11.91 14.01 16.05
CA LYS A 108 -11.60 13.03 17.10
C LYS A 108 -12.55 11.83 17.07
N ASP A 109 -13.84 12.10 16.84
CA ASP A 109 -14.88 11.06 16.79
C ASP A 109 -14.71 10.15 15.58
N SER A 110 -14.54 10.74 14.38
CA SER A 110 -14.27 9.97 13.15
C SER A 110 -13.01 9.13 13.28
N THR A 111 -11.94 9.68 13.85
CA THR A 111 -10.68 8.96 14.08
C THR A 111 -10.88 7.80 15.04
N SER A 112 -11.61 7.97 16.13
CA SER A 112 -11.85 6.93 17.14
C SER A 112 -12.65 5.76 16.57
N HIS A 113 -13.78 6.05 15.91
CA HIS A 113 -14.61 5.03 15.25
C HIS A 113 -13.82 4.27 14.17
N LEU A 114 -13.00 4.99 13.40
CA LEU A 114 -12.14 4.41 12.40
C LEU A 114 -11.03 3.52 12.99
N GLN A 115 -10.37 3.95 14.06
CA GLN A 115 -9.35 3.13 14.71
C GLN A 115 -9.93 1.83 15.26
N MET A 116 -11.16 1.86 15.80
CA MET A 116 -11.89 0.66 16.20
C MET A 116 -12.18 -0.25 14.99
N LEU A 117 -12.66 0.32 13.88
CA LEU A 117 -12.94 -0.40 12.64
C LEU A 117 -11.71 -1.20 12.14
N PHE A 118 -10.53 -0.58 12.11
CA PHE A 118 -9.28 -1.23 11.68
C PHE A 118 -8.70 -2.21 12.71
N ARG A 119 -8.98 -2.03 14.00
CA ARG A 119 -8.55 -2.96 15.05
C ARG A 119 -9.30 -4.28 14.96
N ASP A 120 -10.60 -4.19 14.71
CA ASP A 120 -11.51 -5.33 14.79
C ASP A 120 -12.03 -5.82 13.43
N MET A 121 -11.48 -5.35 12.29
CA MET A 121 -11.82 -5.72 10.89
C MET A 121 -12.91 -6.79 10.77
N GLY A 122 -14.17 -6.36 10.61
CA GLY A 122 -15.33 -7.24 10.43
C GLY A 122 -15.97 -7.81 11.70
N LYS A 123 -15.48 -7.47 12.90
CA LYS A 123 -16.03 -7.91 14.21
C LYS A 123 -16.55 -6.77 15.09
N SER A 124 -16.53 -5.53 14.60
CA SER A 124 -17.07 -4.39 15.35
C SER A 124 -18.56 -4.63 15.61
N GLN A 125 -18.92 -4.91 16.87
CA GLN A 125 -20.31 -5.02 17.29
C GLN A 125 -20.74 -3.65 17.82
N SER A 126 -21.49 -2.92 17.00
CA SER A 126 -22.20 -1.72 17.44
C SER A 126 -23.64 -2.07 17.77
N ARG A 127 -24.25 -1.27 18.65
CA ARG A 127 -25.69 -1.33 18.92
C ARG A 127 -26.51 -1.04 17.65
N VAL A 128 -25.92 -0.35 16.68
CA VAL A 128 -26.54 -0.06 15.38
C VAL A 128 -26.27 -1.21 14.40
N LYS A 129 -27.32 -1.95 14.04
CA LYS A 129 -27.23 -3.11 13.14
C LYS A 129 -26.70 -2.73 11.75
N VAL A 130 -27.21 -1.64 11.16
CA VAL A 130 -26.79 -1.15 9.83
C VAL A 130 -25.31 -0.79 9.80
N TRP A 131 -24.78 -0.21 10.88
CA TRP A 131 -23.35 0.06 11.00
C TRP A 131 -22.55 -1.23 11.03
N SER A 132 -22.99 -2.22 11.82
CA SER A 132 -22.31 -3.51 11.91
C SER A 132 -22.29 -4.23 10.56
N ASP A 133 -23.39 -4.16 9.79
CA ASP A 133 -23.49 -4.72 8.44
C ASP A 133 -22.58 -3.97 7.45
N ALA A 134 -22.53 -2.64 7.52
CA ALA A 134 -21.61 -1.84 6.69
C ALA A 134 -20.12 -2.08 7.06
N CYS A 135 -19.81 -2.34 8.33
CA CYS A 135 -18.46 -2.71 8.75
C CYS A 135 -18.02 -4.07 8.19
N ARG A 136 -18.94 -5.02 7.97
CA ARG A 136 -18.63 -6.33 7.38
C ARG A 136 -18.24 -6.23 5.90
N GLY A 137 -18.73 -5.21 5.19
CA GLY A 137 -18.35 -4.95 3.80
C GLY A 137 -17.00 -4.26 3.63
N MET A 138 -16.34 -3.88 4.73
CA MET A 138 -15.01 -3.28 4.69
C MET A 138 -13.98 -4.26 4.14
N SER A 139 -13.16 -3.82 3.20
CA SER A 139 -12.07 -4.63 2.64
C SER A 139 -10.90 -3.80 2.17
N GLN A 140 -9.71 -4.41 2.22
CA GLN A 140 -8.49 -3.85 1.65
C GLN A 140 -7.96 -4.82 0.60
N LYS A 141 -7.60 -4.31 -0.58
CA LYS A 141 -6.93 -5.10 -1.62
C LYS A 141 -5.57 -4.51 -1.91
N TYR A 142 -4.58 -5.38 -1.86
CA TYR A 142 -3.19 -5.07 -2.16
C TYR A 142 -2.78 -5.79 -3.42
N TRP A 143 -2.03 -5.11 -4.26
CA TRP A 143 -1.35 -5.73 -5.39
C TRP A 143 0.13 -5.84 -5.07
N ALA A 144 0.70 -7.01 -5.35
CA ALA A 144 2.11 -7.27 -5.16
C ALA A 144 2.70 -8.00 -6.37
N LEU A 145 3.95 -7.70 -6.68
CA LEU A 145 4.76 -8.48 -7.60
C LEU A 145 5.66 -9.40 -6.78
N VAL A 146 5.55 -10.71 -6.95
CA VAL A 146 6.35 -11.70 -6.23
C VAL A 146 7.35 -12.40 -7.14
N ILE A 147 8.46 -12.84 -6.56
CA ILE A 147 9.45 -13.70 -7.23
C ILE A 147 8.94 -15.14 -7.16
N GLY A 148 8.85 -15.78 -8.32
CA GLY A 148 8.24 -17.08 -8.52
C GLY A 148 6.73 -16.99 -8.78
N ALA A 149 6.05 -18.09 -8.49
CA ALA A 149 4.60 -18.22 -8.60
C ALA A 149 4.12 -19.06 -7.41
N PRO A 150 3.04 -18.64 -6.71
CA PRO A 150 2.39 -19.51 -5.73
C PRO A 150 1.98 -20.84 -6.40
N LYS A 151 2.01 -21.93 -5.64
CA LYS A 151 1.65 -23.26 -6.17
C LYS A 151 0.18 -23.30 -6.62
N GLU A 152 -0.70 -22.74 -5.79
CA GLU A 152 -2.12 -22.60 -6.08
C GLU A 152 -2.43 -21.21 -6.62
N LYS A 153 -3.44 -21.10 -7.50
CA LYS A 153 -3.85 -19.81 -8.09
C LYS A 153 -4.57 -18.90 -7.11
N GLU A 154 -5.15 -19.47 -6.06
CA GLU A 154 -5.82 -18.74 -4.99
C GLU A 154 -5.78 -19.55 -3.70
N GLY A 155 -5.95 -18.90 -2.56
CA GLY A 155 -6.00 -19.59 -1.28
C GLY A 155 -6.06 -18.67 -0.08
N LEU A 156 -6.14 -19.28 1.10
CA LEU A 156 -6.17 -18.63 2.40
C LEU A 156 -4.88 -18.95 3.16
N ILE A 157 -4.16 -17.92 3.60
CA ILE A 157 -2.99 -18.03 4.47
C ILE A 157 -3.45 -17.73 5.89
N ASP A 158 -3.72 -18.76 6.68
CA ASP A 158 -3.92 -18.65 8.14
C ASP A 158 -2.62 -19.04 8.84
N ALA A 159 -1.70 -18.07 8.94
CA ALA A 159 -0.37 -18.28 9.49
C ALA A 159 -0.10 -17.19 10.54
N PRO A 160 -0.22 -17.51 11.84
CA PRO A 160 -0.03 -16.53 12.92
C PRO A 160 1.41 -15.98 12.92
N LEU A 161 1.55 -14.76 13.43
CA LEU A 161 2.82 -14.02 13.44
C LEU A 161 3.31 -13.79 14.85
N THR A 162 4.62 -13.90 15.02
CA THR A 162 5.31 -13.56 16.27
C THR A 162 6.38 -12.51 16.02
N LYS A 163 6.59 -11.64 17.01
CA LYS A 163 7.63 -10.61 16.97
C LYS A 163 8.87 -11.14 17.67
N VAL A 164 10.00 -11.15 16.95
CA VAL A 164 11.30 -11.54 17.49
C VAL A 164 12.20 -10.31 17.51
N LEU A 165 12.87 -10.11 18.65
CA LEU A 165 13.92 -9.12 18.82
C LEU A 165 15.26 -9.78 18.45
N LEU A 166 15.94 -9.19 17.48
CA LEU A 166 17.28 -9.59 17.04
C LEU A 166 18.29 -8.53 17.51
N ASP A 167 19.57 -8.91 17.53
CA ASP A 167 20.70 -8.04 17.88
C ASP A 167 20.53 -7.31 19.22
N GLU A 168 20.24 -8.06 20.29
CA GLU A 168 20.08 -7.52 21.66
C GLU A 168 18.97 -6.44 21.77
N GLY A 169 17.94 -6.53 20.93
CA GLY A 169 16.80 -5.58 20.94
C GLY A 169 16.93 -4.41 19.98
N LYS A 170 18.01 -4.33 19.17
CA LYS A 170 18.20 -3.26 18.19
C LYS A 170 17.35 -3.42 16.94
N THR A 171 17.01 -4.66 16.56
CA THR A 171 16.26 -4.92 15.32
C THR A 171 15.02 -5.80 15.57
N GLU A 172 13.84 -5.29 15.20
CA GLU A 172 12.60 -6.07 15.25
C GLU A 172 12.35 -6.79 13.93
N ARG A 173 12.10 -8.11 14.00
CA ARG A 173 11.63 -8.92 12.87
C ARG A 173 10.33 -9.61 13.23
N VAL A 174 9.43 -9.71 12.25
CA VAL A 174 8.18 -10.48 12.37
C VAL A 174 8.38 -11.77 11.59
N ILE A 175 8.09 -12.91 12.20
CA ILE A 175 8.20 -14.24 11.59
C ILE A 175 6.89 -15.02 11.79
N LEU A 176 6.72 -16.13 11.08
CA LEU A 176 5.65 -17.07 11.39
C LEU A 176 5.83 -17.64 12.81
N ALA A 177 4.72 -17.76 13.55
CA ALA A 177 4.73 -18.35 14.88
C ALA A 177 4.98 -19.86 14.79
N HIS A 178 5.91 -20.38 15.59
CA HIS A 178 6.11 -21.82 15.73
C HIS A 178 5.07 -22.42 16.68
N ILE A 179 4.59 -23.62 16.35
CA ILE A 179 3.55 -24.36 17.10
C ILE A 179 4.05 -24.78 18.50
N SER A 180 5.37 -24.77 18.73
CA SER A 180 6.02 -25.44 19.86
C SER A 180 6.30 -24.59 21.11
N GLY A 181 5.77 -23.37 21.30
CA GLY A 181 5.80 -22.78 22.66
C GLY A 181 5.57 -21.29 22.84
N LEU A 182 5.07 -20.98 24.05
CA LEU A 182 5.14 -19.81 24.95
C LEU A 182 5.11 -18.36 24.43
N GLU A 183 5.33 -18.08 23.16
CA GLU A 183 5.39 -16.71 22.66
C GLU A 183 4.01 -16.17 22.28
N LEU A 184 3.82 -14.86 22.48
CA LEU A 184 2.59 -14.15 22.15
C LEU A 184 2.38 -14.11 20.63
N SER A 185 1.73 -15.15 20.09
CA SER A 185 1.38 -15.23 18.68
C SER A 185 0.15 -14.37 18.37
N GLN A 186 0.19 -13.69 17.23
CA GLN A 186 -0.90 -12.86 16.75
C GLN A 186 -1.54 -13.52 15.55
N LYS A 187 -2.84 -13.83 15.65
CA LYS A 187 -3.60 -14.34 14.49
C LYS A 187 -3.45 -13.38 13.31
N ALA A 188 -3.07 -13.95 12.16
CA ALA A 188 -2.85 -13.24 10.93
C ALA A 188 -3.39 -14.05 9.75
N VAL A 189 -4.37 -13.50 9.04
CA VAL A 189 -5.07 -14.18 7.94
C VAL A 189 -5.08 -13.31 6.70
N THR A 190 -4.67 -13.89 5.57
CA THR A 190 -4.63 -13.20 4.27
C THR A 190 -5.18 -14.12 3.18
N GLU A 191 -6.16 -13.66 2.42
CA GLU A 191 -6.56 -14.31 1.17
C GLU A 191 -5.65 -13.82 0.04
N TYR A 192 -5.32 -14.70 -0.90
CA TYR A 192 -4.54 -14.32 -2.07
C TYR A 192 -5.12 -14.91 -3.35
N ARG A 193 -4.85 -14.22 -4.46
CA ARG A 193 -5.18 -14.67 -5.81
C ARG A 193 -4.11 -14.23 -6.80
N VAL A 194 -3.66 -15.13 -7.66
CA VAL A 194 -2.75 -14.86 -8.76
C VAL A 194 -3.52 -14.16 -9.88
N LEU A 195 -3.02 -13.01 -10.33
CA LEU A 195 -3.70 -12.14 -11.30
C LEU A 195 -3.37 -12.48 -12.76
N GLY A 196 -2.29 -13.20 -13.02
CA GLY A 196 -1.83 -13.50 -14.37
C GLY A 196 -0.71 -14.54 -14.41
N PRO A 197 -0.20 -14.87 -15.61
CA PRO A 197 0.87 -15.85 -15.77
C PRO A 197 2.19 -15.35 -15.17
N THR A 198 3.07 -16.29 -14.88
CA THR A 198 4.43 -15.99 -14.44
C THR A 198 5.27 -15.57 -15.64
N ILE A 199 5.86 -14.37 -15.56
CA ILE A 199 6.68 -13.80 -16.63
C ILE A 199 8.02 -13.40 -16.02
N ASN A 200 9.12 -13.80 -16.66
CA ASN A 200 10.49 -13.59 -16.18
C ASN A 200 10.72 -14.09 -14.73
N GLY A 201 10.02 -15.16 -14.35
CA GLY A 201 10.09 -15.73 -13.01
C GLY A 201 9.43 -14.86 -11.94
N CYS A 202 8.50 -13.97 -12.30
CA CYS A 202 7.70 -13.18 -11.37
C CYS A 202 6.21 -13.30 -11.68
N SER A 203 5.36 -13.15 -10.66
CA SER A 203 3.90 -13.20 -10.79
C SER A 203 3.22 -12.06 -10.06
N TRP A 204 2.16 -11.52 -10.64
CA TRP A 204 1.30 -10.54 -9.98
C TRP A 204 0.27 -11.26 -9.11
N ILE A 205 0.13 -10.83 -7.86
CA ILE A 205 -0.85 -11.35 -6.93
C ILE A 205 -1.68 -10.22 -6.31
N GLU A 206 -2.94 -10.51 -6.08
CA GLU A 206 -3.82 -9.75 -5.20
C GLU A 206 -3.81 -10.39 -3.82
N LEU A 207 -3.72 -9.55 -2.79
CA LEU A 207 -3.72 -9.93 -1.38
C LEU A 207 -4.84 -9.17 -0.67
N ARG A 208 -5.66 -9.89 0.11
CA ARG A 208 -6.74 -9.32 0.93
C ARG A 208 -6.51 -9.71 2.39
N PRO A 209 -5.89 -8.83 3.20
CA PRO A 209 -5.71 -9.10 4.61
C PRO A 209 -7.05 -9.04 5.35
N LEU A 210 -7.38 -10.09 6.10
CA LEU A 210 -8.50 -10.10 7.06
C LEU A 210 -8.07 -9.61 8.45
N THR A 211 -6.77 -9.38 8.64
CA THR A 211 -6.16 -8.87 9.87
C THR A 211 -5.10 -7.82 9.53
N CYS A 212 -4.87 -6.84 10.40
CA CYS A 212 -3.89 -5.78 10.16
C CYS A 212 -2.64 -5.93 11.05
N ARG A 213 -1.77 -6.91 10.78
CA ARG A 213 -0.50 -7.11 11.52
C ARG A 213 0.70 -6.48 10.81
N LYS A 214 1.71 -6.07 11.59
CA LYS A 214 2.96 -5.48 11.08
C LYS A 214 3.64 -6.44 10.10
N HIS A 215 3.95 -5.98 8.89
CA HIS A 215 4.60 -6.76 7.82
C HIS A 215 3.87 -8.05 7.42
N GLN A 216 2.58 -8.22 7.75
CA GLN A 216 1.84 -9.46 7.52
C GLN A 216 1.96 -9.99 6.09
N LEU A 217 1.61 -9.15 5.11
CA LEU A 217 1.62 -9.52 3.69
C LEU A 217 3.01 -9.94 3.21
N ARG A 218 4.05 -9.26 3.72
CA ARG A 218 5.45 -9.51 3.35
C ARG A 218 5.93 -10.86 3.88
N VAL A 219 5.64 -11.16 5.15
CA VAL A 219 5.99 -12.43 5.79
C VAL A 219 5.19 -13.57 5.18
N HIS A 220 3.88 -13.40 4.97
CA HIS A 220 3.03 -14.39 4.31
C HIS A 220 3.52 -14.73 2.90
N CYS A 221 3.91 -13.74 2.09
CA CYS A 221 4.49 -13.99 0.77
C CYS A 221 5.84 -14.72 0.85
N ALA A 222 6.73 -14.28 1.75
CA ALA A 222 8.10 -14.81 1.82
C ALA A 222 8.17 -16.21 2.46
N GLU A 223 7.50 -16.41 3.59
CA GLU A 223 7.65 -17.61 4.43
C GLU A 223 6.52 -18.63 4.19
N ALA A 224 5.27 -18.18 3.99
CA ALA A 224 4.14 -19.11 3.79
C ALA A 224 3.97 -19.54 2.32
N LEU A 225 4.06 -18.60 1.37
CA LEU A 225 3.98 -18.92 -0.06
C LEU A 225 5.32 -19.33 -0.67
N GLY A 226 6.44 -18.98 -0.03
CA GLY A 226 7.78 -19.16 -0.60
C GLY A 226 8.10 -18.25 -1.79
N THR A 227 7.26 -17.23 -2.04
CA THR A 227 7.36 -16.29 -3.16
C THR A 227 7.48 -14.86 -2.62
N PRO A 228 8.68 -14.40 -2.21
CA PRO A 228 8.85 -13.09 -1.60
C PRO A 228 8.54 -11.96 -2.60
N ILE A 229 8.11 -10.82 -2.06
CA ILE A 229 7.78 -9.63 -2.85
C ILE A 229 9.07 -9.04 -3.47
N VAL A 230 8.98 -8.59 -4.72
CA VAL A 230 10.07 -7.89 -5.41
C VAL A 230 10.41 -6.60 -4.66
N GLY A 231 11.70 -6.39 -4.38
CA GLY A 231 12.20 -5.29 -3.55
C GLY A 231 12.18 -5.57 -2.05
N ASP A 232 11.68 -6.73 -1.58
CA ASP A 232 11.72 -7.09 -0.16
C ASP A 232 13.02 -7.79 0.26
N TYR A 233 14.05 -7.00 0.53
CA TYR A 233 15.33 -7.52 1.03
C TYR A 233 15.30 -7.93 2.50
N LYS A 234 14.28 -7.52 3.27
CA LYS A 234 14.18 -7.89 4.69
C LYS A 234 13.77 -9.35 4.86
N TYR A 235 12.76 -9.77 4.10
CA TYR A 235 12.21 -11.13 4.20
C TYR A 235 12.66 -12.04 3.05
N GLY A 236 12.92 -11.49 1.87
CA GLY A 236 13.31 -12.24 0.68
C GLY A 236 14.81 -12.27 0.41
N TRP A 237 15.69 -11.86 1.33
CA TRP A 237 17.14 -11.69 1.09
C TRP A 237 17.78 -12.86 0.32
N PHE A 238 17.55 -14.10 0.77
CA PHE A 238 18.15 -15.29 0.16
C PHE A 238 17.67 -15.51 -1.28
N VAL A 239 16.38 -15.31 -1.53
CA VAL A 239 15.79 -15.43 -2.87
C VAL A 239 16.34 -14.32 -3.76
N HIS A 240 16.34 -13.06 -3.29
CA HIS A 240 16.91 -11.92 -4.02
C HIS A 240 18.41 -12.09 -4.35
N LYS A 241 19.20 -12.69 -3.45
CA LYS A 241 20.63 -12.96 -3.67
C LYS A 241 20.87 -14.05 -4.73
N ARG A 242 20.01 -15.07 -4.75
CA ARG A 242 20.07 -16.18 -5.72
C ARG A 242 19.37 -15.86 -7.03
N TRP A 243 18.44 -14.92 -7.01
CA TRP A 243 17.70 -14.45 -8.17
C TRP A 243 18.64 -13.68 -9.10
N LYS A 244 19.37 -14.43 -9.91
CA LYS A 244 19.97 -13.95 -11.14
C LYS A 244 18.81 -13.82 -12.10
N GLN A 245 18.34 -12.59 -12.33
CA GLN A 245 17.31 -12.34 -13.32
C GLN A 245 17.77 -13.01 -14.62
N THR A 246 16.97 -13.97 -15.11
CA THR A 246 17.36 -14.83 -16.23
C THR A 246 17.85 -13.93 -17.35
N ARG A 247 19.05 -14.20 -17.88
CA ARG A 247 19.53 -13.55 -19.10
C ARG A 247 18.40 -13.60 -20.11
N GLN A 248 18.01 -12.42 -20.59
CA GLN A 248 17.31 -12.19 -21.85
C GLN A 248 16.67 -13.44 -22.43
N VAL A 249 15.39 -13.67 -22.13
CA VAL A 249 14.60 -14.55 -22.99
C VAL A 249 14.32 -13.74 -24.25
N ASP A 250 15.32 -13.61 -25.11
CA ASP A 250 15.19 -12.92 -26.39
C ASP A 250 14.42 -13.78 -27.39
N VAL A 251 14.13 -15.04 -27.05
CA VAL A 251 13.54 -16.06 -27.94
C VAL A 251 12.39 -16.80 -27.25
N GLU A 252 11.23 -16.87 -27.91
CA GLU A 252 10.10 -17.68 -27.45
C GLU A 252 10.47 -19.17 -27.37
N PRO A 253 10.29 -19.85 -26.22
CA PRO A 253 10.72 -21.24 -26.05
C PRO A 253 9.93 -22.24 -26.91
N ILE A 254 8.74 -21.87 -27.39
CA ILE A 254 7.87 -22.73 -28.21
C ILE A 254 8.05 -22.46 -29.70
N SER A 255 8.22 -21.20 -30.11
CA SER A 255 8.27 -20.82 -31.53
C SER A 255 9.69 -20.62 -32.06
N GLY A 256 10.69 -20.50 -31.19
CA GLY A 256 12.07 -20.18 -31.57
C GLY A 256 12.25 -18.79 -32.19
N LYS A 257 11.21 -17.95 -32.20
CA LYS A 257 11.27 -16.60 -32.78
C LYS A 257 11.73 -15.59 -31.73
N PRO A 258 12.49 -14.57 -32.14
CA PRO A 258 12.84 -13.49 -31.24
C PRO A 258 11.57 -12.74 -30.82
N TYR A 259 11.40 -12.50 -29.52
CA TYR A 259 10.26 -11.69 -29.04
C TYR A 259 10.34 -10.31 -29.69
N LYS A 260 9.27 -9.88 -30.38
CA LYS A 260 9.10 -8.49 -30.83
C LYS A 260 8.83 -7.58 -29.63
N LEU A 261 9.86 -7.37 -28.84
CA LEU A 261 9.83 -6.46 -27.69
C LEU A 261 9.74 -5.03 -28.18
N ARG A 262 8.63 -4.35 -27.92
CA ARG A 262 8.62 -2.88 -27.82
C ARG A 262 9.30 -2.48 -26.52
N ARG A 263 10.63 -2.66 -26.43
CA ARG A 263 11.44 -2.09 -25.35
C ARG A 263 11.81 -0.65 -25.74
N PRO A 264 11.52 0.36 -24.91
CA PRO A 264 12.28 1.60 -24.95
C PRO A 264 13.75 1.25 -24.66
N GLU A 265 14.69 1.68 -25.50
CA GLU A 265 16.12 1.43 -25.31
C GLU A 265 16.59 1.95 -23.93
N GLY A 266 17.42 1.16 -23.22
CA GLY A 266 18.09 1.58 -21.97
C GLY A 266 17.53 1.07 -20.63
N ILE A 267 16.56 0.15 -20.62
CA ILE A 267 16.00 -0.40 -19.36
C ILE A 267 16.71 -1.71 -18.99
N GLU A 268 17.75 -1.63 -18.15
CA GLU A 268 18.32 -2.79 -17.47
C GLU A 268 17.51 -3.12 -16.22
N PHE A 269 16.89 -4.30 -16.22
CA PHE A 269 16.30 -4.90 -15.03
C PHE A 269 17.45 -5.51 -14.21
N GLN A 270 18.05 -4.72 -13.32
CA GLN A 270 18.91 -5.24 -12.27
C GLN A 270 18.20 -5.08 -10.91
N LYS A 271 17.97 -6.19 -10.21
CA LYS A 271 17.65 -6.20 -8.78
C LYS A 271 16.37 -5.42 -8.39
N GLY A 272 15.26 -5.66 -9.09
CA GLY A 272 13.94 -5.22 -8.62
C GLY A 272 13.69 -3.70 -8.66
N SER A 273 14.41 -2.95 -9.49
CA SER A 273 14.09 -1.56 -9.78
C SER A 273 14.46 -1.24 -11.22
N VAL A 274 13.49 -0.74 -11.99
CA VAL A 274 13.79 0.02 -13.20
C VAL A 274 14.31 1.38 -12.71
N LEU A 275 15.63 1.59 -12.86
CA LEU A 275 16.38 2.85 -12.71
C LEU A 275 16.90 3.28 -11.32
N SER A 276 16.56 2.68 -10.18
CA SER A 276 17.07 3.17 -8.89
C SER A 276 18.13 2.28 -8.23
N LYS A 277 19.21 2.88 -7.73
CA LYS A 277 20.24 2.25 -6.87
C LYS A 277 19.69 1.67 -5.56
N VAL A 278 18.41 1.90 -5.24
CA VAL A 278 17.75 1.46 -4.01
C VAL A 278 16.43 0.76 -4.37
N PRO A 279 16.37 -0.57 -4.29
CA PRO A 279 15.23 -1.35 -4.76
C PRO A 279 13.95 -0.95 -4.01
N LEU A 280 12.88 -0.73 -4.77
CA LEU A 280 11.57 -0.34 -4.24
C LEU A 280 10.68 -1.56 -4.05
N LEU A 281 9.98 -1.61 -2.92
CA LEU A 281 9.03 -2.67 -2.64
C LEU A 281 7.85 -2.60 -3.62
N HIS A 282 7.54 -3.73 -4.26
CA HIS A 282 6.38 -3.88 -5.14
C HIS A 282 5.17 -4.34 -4.33
N LEU A 283 4.75 -3.53 -3.36
CA LEU A 283 3.55 -3.76 -2.57
C LEU A 283 2.73 -2.46 -2.53
N HIS A 284 1.50 -2.53 -3.04
CA HIS A 284 0.63 -1.37 -3.19
C HIS A 284 -0.78 -1.65 -2.68
N CYS A 285 -1.24 -0.84 -1.72
CA CYS A 285 -2.64 -0.81 -1.29
C CYS A 285 -3.48 -0.17 -2.40
N ARG A 286 -4.07 -1.02 -3.25
CA ARG A 286 -4.74 -0.63 -4.50
C ARG A 286 -6.17 -0.19 -4.26
N GLU A 287 -6.90 -0.88 -3.39
CA GLU A 287 -8.31 -0.62 -3.13
C GLU A 287 -8.62 -0.66 -1.64
N LEU A 288 -9.47 0.27 -1.20
CA LEU A 288 -10.02 0.33 0.15
C LEU A 288 -11.52 0.57 0.04
N VAL A 289 -12.30 -0.31 0.65
CA VAL A 289 -13.75 -0.17 0.82
C VAL A 289 -14.03 0.01 2.30
N LEU A 290 -14.77 1.05 2.67
CA LEU A 290 -15.18 1.32 4.05
C LEU A 290 -16.61 1.88 4.11
N PRO A 291 -17.31 1.74 5.25
CA PRO A 291 -18.59 2.42 5.46
C PRO A 291 -18.46 3.94 5.35
N ASN A 292 -19.53 4.63 4.91
CA ASN A 292 -19.57 6.08 4.83
C ASN A 292 -19.73 6.72 6.22
N ILE A 293 -18.61 6.93 6.91
CA ILE A 293 -18.60 7.38 8.31
C ILE A 293 -19.26 8.73 8.51
N ALA A 294 -19.12 9.67 7.58
CA ALA A 294 -19.76 10.98 7.68
C ALA A 294 -21.28 10.86 7.86
N LYS A 295 -21.92 9.85 7.26
CA LYS A 295 -23.36 9.59 7.41
C LYS A 295 -23.73 8.87 8.71
N PHE A 296 -22.81 8.06 9.25
CA PHE A 296 -23.06 7.29 10.47
C PHE A 296 -22.73 8.04 11.76
N LEU A 297 -21.85 9.07 11.72
CA LEU A 297 -21.46 9.84 12.92
C LEU A 297 -22.65 10.35 13.75
N PRO A 298 -23.69 11.00 13.16
CA PRO A 298 -24.82 11.49 13.96
C PRO A 298 -25.57 10.37 14.69
N ALA A 299 -25.60 9.17 14.12
CA ALA A 299 -26.27 8.00 14.70
C ALA A 299 -25.38 7.22 15.68
N LEU A 300 -24.05 7.32 15.57
CA LEU A 300 -23.12 6.68 16.50
C LEU A 300 -22.98 7.48 17.80
N ASP A 301 -23.04 8.81 17.71
CA ASP A 301 -22.81 9.72 18.84
C ASP A 301 -24.11 10.37 19.38
N GLY A 302 -25.26 10.19 18.69
CA GLY A 302 -26.55 10.79 19.04
C GLY A 302 -27.50 9.93 19.91
N PRO A 303 -28.58 10.52 20.45
CA PRO A 303 -29.60 9.80 21.24
C PRO A 303 -30.43 8.81 20.40
N LEU A 304 -30.95 7.76 21.05
CA LEU A 304 -31.56 6.58 20.42
C LEU A 304 -32.75 6.87 19.47
N SER A 305 -33.32 8.06 19.49
CA SER A 305 -34.49 8.45 18.69
C SER A 305 -34.23 8.58 17.18
N GLY A 306 -32.96 8.69 16.74
CA GLY A 306 -32.57 8.79 15.32
C GLY A 306 -32.25 7.46 14.62
N HIS A 307 -32.25 6.33 15.34
CA HIS A 307 -31.84 5.04 14.76
C HIS A 307 -32.85 4.47 13.74
N ALA A 308 -34.14 4.80 13.88
CA ALA A 308 -35.21 4.28 13.03
C ALA A 308 -35.09 4.75 11.56
N GLU A 309 -34.59 5.97 11.31
CA GLU A 309 -34.38 6.47 9.95
C GLU A 309 -33.22 5.73 9.26
N LEU A 310 -32.17 5.38 10.00
CA LEU A 310 -30.97 4.71 9.47
C LEU A 310 -31.19 3.24 9.09
N GLU A 311 -32.14 2.55 9.74
CA GLU A 311 -32.49 1.15 9.44
C GLU A 311 -33.10 0.96 8.05
N SER A 312 -33.63 2.02 7.45
CA SER A 312 -34.17 2.02 6.09
C SER A 312 -33.11 2.16 4.98
N PHE A 313 -31.88 2.55 5.32
CA PHE A 313 -30.82 2.81 4.35
C PHE A 313 -30.01 1.54 4.03
N LYS A 314 -29.82 1.27 2.74
CA LYS A 314 -28.82 0.29 2.27
C LYS A 314 -27.44 0.67 2.82
N PRO A 315 -26.57 -0.31 3.15
CA PRO A 315 -25.27 -0.01 3.72
C PRO A 315 -24.42 0.76 2.70
N ASP A 316 -24.20 2.04 2.99
CA ASP A 316 -23.46 2.96 2.13
C ASP A 316 -21.96 2.77 2.32
N HIS A 317 -21.28 2.38 1.24
CA HIS A 317 -19.85 2.10 1.23
C HIS A 317 -19.14 3.04 0.27
N LEU A 318 -18.02 3.59 0.74
CA LEU A 318 -17.09 4.34 -0.07
C LEU A 318 -16.01 3.39 -0.59
N ARG A 319 -15.78 3.40 -1.91
CA ARG A 319 -14.73 2.61 -2.56
C ARG A 319 -13.69 3.54 -3.15
N PHE A 320 -12.45 3.35 -2.74
CA PHE A 320 -11.30 4.10 -3.20
C PHE A 320 -10.34 3.19 -3.96
N VAL A 321 -9.80 3.69 -5.07
CA VAL A 321 -8.80 2.98 -5.88
C VAL A 321 -7.61 3.91 -6.13
N ALA A 322 -6.42 3.54 -5.66
CA ALA A 322 -5.20 4.32 -5.84
C ALA A 322 -4.45 3.89 -7.10
N SER A 323 -3.91 4.85 -7.86
CA SER A 323 -3.00 4.57 -8.96
C SER A 323 -1.68 3.97 -8.45
N MET A 324 -1.17 2.94 -9.15
CA MET A 324 0.13 2.34 -8.84
C MET A 324 1.26 3.38 -8.92
N PRO A 325 2.30 3.27 -8.09
CA PRO A 325 3.50 4.08 -8.21
C PRO A 325 4.23 3.79 -9.53
N SER A 326 5.07 4.72 -9.96
CA SER A 326 5.77 4.66 -11.26
C SER A 326 6.54 3.36 -11.47
N HIS A 327 7.31 2.90 -10.47
CA HIS A 327 8.08 1.65 -10.59
C HIS A 327 7.20 0.42 -10.81
N MET A 328 6.07 0.32 -10.12
CA MET A 328 5.12 -0.78 -10.32
C MET A 328 4.37 -0.67 -11.64
N LYS A 329 4.03 0.55 -12.08
CA LYS A 329 3.38 0.77 -13.38
C LYS A 329 4.30 0.35 -14.53
N ILE A 330 5.60 0.63 -14.43
CA ILE A 330 6.59 0.18 -15.42
C ILE A 330 6.67 -1.35 -15.42
N SER A 331 6.81 -1.99 -14.25
CA SER A 331 6.82 -3.46 -14.13
C SER A 331 5.53 -4.08 -14.67
N TRP A 332 4.37 -3.48 -14.39
CA TRP A 332 3.07 -3.92 -14.90
C TRP A 332 3.03 -3.87 -16.42
N ASN A 333 3.37 -2.72 -17.02
CA ASN A 333 3.34 -2.54 -18.47
C ASN A 333 4.31 -3.48 -19.21
N LEU A 334 5.47 -3.73 -18.62
CA LEU A 334 6.43 -4.68 -19.17
C LEU A 334 5.86 -6.09 -19.13
N MET A 335 5.24 -6.52 -18.03
CA MET A 335 4.65 -7.85 -17.92
C MET A 335 3.35 -8.00 -18.74
N SER A 336 2.50 -6.99 -18.80
CA SER A 336 1.26 -7.06 -19.58
C SER A 336 1.50 -7.10 -21.09
N SER A 337 2.66 -6.64 -21.56
CA SER A 337 3.05 -6.76 -22.98
C SER A 337 3.32 -8.20 -23.44
N TYR A 338 3.41 -9.16 -22.51
CA TYR A 338 3.55 -10.60 -22.80
C TYR A 338 2.20 -11.35 -22.85
N LEU A 339 1.07 -10.64 -22.72
CA LEU A 339 -0.28 -11.21 -22.80
C LEU A 339 -0.91 -11.11 -24.21
N VAL A 340 -0.11 -10.77 -25.22
CA VAL A 340 -0.56 -10.65 -26.63
C VAL A 340 -0.13 -11.85 -27.43
#